data_AF-A0A2D7RV33-F1
#
_entry.id   AF-A0A2D7RV33-F1
#
_cell.length_a   1.000
_cell.length_b   1.000
_cell.length_c   1.000
_cell.angle_alpha   90.00
_cell.angle_beta   90.00
_cell.angle_gamma   90.00
#
_symmetry.space_group_name_H-M   'P 1'
#
loop_
_entity.id
_entity.type
_entity.pdbx_description
1 polymer ?
#
loop_
_entity_poly.entity_id
_entity_poly.type
_entity_poly.pdbx_seq_one_letter_code
_entity_poly.pdbx_strand_id
1 'polypeptide(L)'
;MAFDYYDDKTNGPPMLITRVDGFPDNFNVVPPSGSPPFGPAPPGNFPYTNNIFSGFSPAGPDFFSVACESEAAPMMCYTSATAVTGNNTNLGTGPNYSEMENEAATLTLIWELDEVTAKLIAAHRSLDGSFASDRDGYPQADGQLWIPGGPPAFINPVTHYFDTFVQDQTSIELQLSGTALDERIDWVLGVYDFEEDGENINPVDFTPASIQSGGYFDYSSEALFAQVTARVSESFSITAGLRYTKEDRDYTPDQFVEEMPLAFFFGGALPYNCYDAVGSIEACSIGSRVVPFATVNNQMSETTPMVNLAYQLNNETMIYATYSEGFKVGGFNQRIFPPEPSLPTFNPEYVKSYEAGIKTQMLENDLRVNASIYLTDYSALQWLIAEPSRVGPYTTNAGEATIEGF
;
A
#
# COMPACT_ATOMS: atom_id res chain seq x y z
N MET A 1 20.61 -13.09 27.61
CA MET A 1 20.45 -11.72 27.09
C MET A 1 21.06 -11.69 25.70
N ALA A 2 20.30 -11.24 24.71
CA ALA A 2 20.75 -10.95 23.36
C ALA A 2 20.36 -9.50 23.04
N PHE A 3 21.25 -8.77 22.35
CA PHE A 3 21.00 -7.42 21.89
C PHE A 3 21.52 -7.32 20.46
N ASP A 4 20.65 -6.89 19.55
CA ASP A 4 20.95 -6.73 18.14
C ASP A 4 20.68 -5.27 17.75
N TYR A 5 21.57 -4.70 16.96
CA TYR A 5 21.42 -3.37 16.37
C TYR A 5 21.68 -3.46 14.88
N TYR A 6 20.84 -2.81 14.11
CA TYR A 6 20.88 -2.72 12.66
C TYR A 6 20.82 -1.25 12.27
N ASP A 7 21.70 -0.86 11.37
CA ASP A 7 21.72 0.45 10.72
C ASP A 7 22.03 0.17 9.26
N ASP A 8 21.07 0.50 8.40
CA ASP A 8 21.18 0.33 6.97
C ASP A 8 20.74 1.58 6.25
N LYS A 9 21.58 1.95 5.29
CA LYS A 9 21.36 3.09 4.43
C LYS A 9 21.41 2.60 3.00
N THR A 10 20.27 2.69 2.35
CA THR A 10 20.16 2.40 0.92
C THR A 10 20.03 3.69 0.14
N ASN A 11 20.84 3.81 -0.90
CA ASN A 11 20.69 4.82 -1.93
C ASN A 11 20.60 4.08 -3.26
N GLY A 12 19.38 3.88 -3.73
CA GLY A 12 19.08 3.15 -4.95
C GLY A 12 19.27 4.04 -6.19
N PRO A 13 19.83 3.48 -7.29
CA PRO A 13 19.87 4.22 -8.54
C PRO A 13 18.45 4.53 -9.02
N PRO A 14 18.26 5.60 -9.81
CA PRO A 14 16.99 5.91 -10.43
C PRO A 14 16.42 4.69 -11.17
N MET A 15 15.13 4.38 -11.00
CA MET A 15 14.45 3.50 -11.95
C MET A 15 14.49 4.17 -13.32
N LEU A 16 15.18 3.55 -14.27
CA LEU A 16 15.34 4.10 -15.61
C LEU A 16 14.45 3.35 -16.58
N ILE A 17 13.55 4.07 -17.25
CA ILE A 17 12.81 3.53 -18.39
C ILE A 17 13.80 3.43 -19.56
N THR A 18 14.24 2.22 -19.86
CA THR A 18 15.29 1.98 -20.88
C THR A 18 14.73 1.62 -22.25
N ARG A 19 13.42 1.31 -22.33
CA ARG A 19 12.72 0.89 -23.55
C ARG A 19 11.21 1.00 -23.39
N VAL A 20 10.54 1.56 -24.40
CA VAL A 20 9.08 1.47 -24.59
C VAL A 20 8.83 0.79 -25.92
N ASP A 21 8.27 -0.42 -25.89
CA ASP A 21 8.08 -1.26 -27.08
C ASP A 21 6.91 -0.85 -27.99
N GLY A 22 6.12 0.12 -27.54
CA GLY A 22 4.95 0.65 -28.21
C GLY A 22 3.93 1.11 -27.18
N PHE A 23 3.21 2.17 -27.50
CA PHE A 23 2.00 2.51 -26.76
C PHE A 23 0.84 1.71 -27.35
N PRO A 24 -0.16 1.30 -26.55
CA PRO A 24 -1.37 0.69 -27.09
C PRO A 24 -1.94 1.56 -28.20
N ASP A 25 -2.16 0.98 -29.38
CA ASP A 25 -2.75 1.66 -30.52
C ASP A 25 -4.10 2.29 -30.11
N ASN A 26 -4.21 3.62 -30.21
CA ASN A 26 -5.37 4.41 -29.79
C ASN A 26 -6.63 4.20 -30.68
N PHE A 27 -6.66 3.16 -31.51
CA PHE A 27 -7.68 2.93 -32.54
C PHE A 27 -9.11 2.70 -32.03
N ASN A 28 -9.34 2.64 -30.72
CA ASN A 28 -10.67 2.51 -30.13
C ASN A 28 -11.25 3.82 -29.55
N VAL A 29 -10.60 4.96 -29.75
CA VAL A 29 -11.03 6.26 -29.19
C VAL A 29 -11.41 7.27 -30.27
N VAL A 30 -12.27 6.88 -31.20
CA VAL A 30 -13.01 7.84 -32.03
C VAL A 30 -14.40 8.00 -31.41
N PRO A 31 -14.74 9.16 -30.83
CA PRO A 31 -16.11 9.44 -30.41
C PRO A 31 -17.04 9.22 -31.61
N PRO A 32 -18.20 8.56 -31.46
CA PRO A 32 -19.16 8.41 -32.56
C PRO A 32 -19.44 9.77 -33.19
N SER A 33 -19.44 9.86 -34.52
CA SER A 33 -19.64 11.12 -35.23
C SER A 33 -20.91 11.84 -34.73
N GLY A 34 -20.74 13.07 -34.23
CA GLY A 34 -21.82 13.86 -33.65
C GLY A 34 -21.91 13.86 -32.12
N SER A 35 -20.99 13.21 -31.41
CA SER A 35 -20.84 13.39 -29.96
C SER A 35 -20.20 14.75 -29.63
N PRO A 36 -20.61 15.43 -28.54
CA PRO A 36 -20.03 16.71 -28.15
C PRO A 36 -18.51 16.56 -27.89
N PRO A 37 -17.70 17.60 -28.13
CA PRO A 37 -16.25 17.56 -27.88
C PRO A 37 -15.88 17.34 -26.40
N PHE A 38 -16.87 17.38 -25.50
CA PHE A 38 -16.76 17.10 -24.07
C PHE A 38 -17.51 15.82 -23.64
N GLY A 39 -17.86 14.93 -24.57
CA GLY A 39 -18.40 13.61 -24.24
C GLY A 39 -17.38 12.80 -23.42
N PRO A 40 -17.81 11.78 -22.65
CA PRO A 40 -16.89 10.97 -21.87
C PRO A 40 -15.89 10.33 -22.84
N ALA A 41 -14.66 10.82 -22.82
CA ALA A 41 -13.56 10.13 -23.47
C ALA A 41 -13.59 8.70 -22.93
N PRO A 42 -13.44 7.66 -23.78
CA PRO A 42 -13.09 6.34 -23.30
C PRO A 42 -11.93 6.46 -22.31
N PRO A 43 -11.76 5.51 -21.37
CA PRO A 43 -10.58 5.46 -20.51
C PRO A 43 -9.35 5.24 -21.39
N GLY A 44 -8.85 6.32 -21.98
CA GLY A 44 -7.57 6.37 -22.65
C GLY A 44 -6.50 6.15 -21.60
N ASN A 45 -5.46 5.44 -21.99
CA ASN A 45 -4.27 5.38 -21.17
C ASN A 45 -3.70 6.80 -20.98
N PHE A 46 -2.90 6.96 -19.94
CA PHE A 46 -2.23 8.22 -19.61
C PHE A 46 -1.61 8.94 -20.86
N PRO A 47 -0.88 8.25 -21.77
CA PRO A 47 -0.34 8.82 -23.01
C PRO A 47 -1.37 9.54 -23.90
N TYR A 48 -2.57 8.97 -24.06
CA TYR A 48 -3.63 9.56 -24.88
C TYR A 48 -4.13 10.89 -24.31
N THR A 49 -4.39 10.92 -23.00
CA THR A 49 -4.82 12.13 -22.31
C THR A 49 -3.76 13.23 -22.42
N ASN A 50 -2.49 12.91 -22.19
CA ASN A 50 -1.39 13.86 -22.39
C ASN A 50 -1.36 14.37 -23.84
N ASN A 51 -1.39 13.49 -24.84
CA ASN A 51 -1.29 13.87 -26.25
C ASN A 51 -2.45 14.76 -26.74
N ILE A 52 -3.66 14.63 -26.19
CA ILE A 52 -4.76 15.58 -26.45
C ILE A 52 -4.37 16.99 -26.00
N PHE A 53 -3.81 17.11 -24.79
CA PHE A 53 -3.41 18.41 -24.24
C PHE A 53 -2.13 18.94 -24.88
N SER A 54 -1.25 18.05 -25.33
CA SER A 54 0.00 18.39 -26.02
C SER A 54 -0.21 18.89 -27.45
N GLY A 55 -1.34 18.54 -28.07
CA GLY A 55 -1.75 19.04 -29.38
C GLY A 55 -2.45 20.40 -29.38
N PHE A 56 -2.51 21.12 -28.25
CA PHE A 56 -3.07 22.48 -28.22
C PHE A 56 -2.22 23.43 -29.07
N SER A 57 -2.82 23.95 -30.13
CA SER A 57 -2.21 24.93 -31.02
C SER A 57 -3.00 26.25 -30.98
N PRO A 58 -2.47 27.35 -31.56
CA PRO A 58 -3.25 28.56 -31.81
C PRO A 58 -4.53 28.32 -32.65
N ALA A 59 -4.66 27.16 -33.30
CA ALA A 59 -5.85 26.75 -34.05
C ALA A 59 -6.88 25.95 -33.21
N GLY A 60 -6.60 25.70 -31.92
CA GLY A 60 -7.48 24.97 -31.01
C GLY A 60 -6.93 23.62 -30.53
N PRO A 61 -7.67 22.92 -29.66
CA PRO A 61 -7.33 21.58 -29.16
C PRO A 61 -7.36 20.50 -30.26
N ASP A 62 -6.32 19.67 -30.31
CA ASP A 62 -6.29 18.46 -31.14
C ASP A 62 -6.80 17.25 -30.34
N PHE A 63 -8.12 17.08 -30.33
CA PHE A 63 -8.80 15.98 -29.63
C PHE A 63 -8.55 14.59 -30.26
N PHE A 64 -7.91 14.53 -31.43
CA PHE A 64 -7.60 13.29 -32.11
C PHE A 64 -6.12 12.92 -31.98
N SER A 65 -5.32 13.73 -31.27
CA SER A 65 -3.86 13.55 -31.11
C SER A 65 -3.09 13.40 -32.44
N VAL A 66 -3.66 13.82 -33.56
CA VAL A 66 -3.11 13.64 -34.91
C VAL A 66 -1.77 14.37 -35.07
N ALA A 67 -1.61 15.51 -34.39
CA ALA A 67 -0.35 16.25 -34.34
C ALA A 67 0.78 15.39 -33.74
N CYS A 68 0.49 14.56 -32.74
CA CYS A 68 1.44 13.68 -32.07
C CYS A 68 1.78 12.41 -32.85
N GLU A 69 1.02 12.08 -33.89
CA GLU A 69 1.30 10.96 -34.81
C GLU A 69 2.13 11.39 -36.03
N SER A 70 2.41 12.68 -36.19
CA SER A 70 3.15 13.22 -37.34
C SER A 70 4.67 13.16 -37.14
N GLU A 71 5.44 13.10 -38.24
CA GLU A 71 6.91 13.22 -38.20
C GLU A 71 7.38 14.58 -37.66
N ALA A 72 6.50 15.59 -37.64
CA ALA A 72 6.74 16.92 -37.08
C ALA A 72 6.05 17.11 -35.72
N ALA A 73 5.83 16.03 -34.97
CA ALA A 73 5.16 16.07 -33.68
C ALA A 73 5.79 17.13 -32.76
N PRO A 74 4.97 17.96 -32.08
CA PRO A 74 5.44 18.84 -31.03
C PRO A 74 6.30 18.07 -30.00
N MET A 75 7.38 18.68 -29.49
CA MET A 75 8.21 18.01 -28.47
C MET A 75 7.39 17.58 -27.24
N MET A 76 6.31 18.28 -26.95
CA MET A 76 5.32 18.01 -25.88
C MET A 76 4.48 16.75 -26.07
N CYS A 77 4.48 16.15 -27.26
CA CYS A 77 3.80 14.87 -27.47
C CYS A 77 4.55 13.73 -26.79
N TYR A 78 3.82 12.92 -26.03
CA TYR A 78 4.28 11.66 -25.47
C TYR A 78 4.26 10.56 -26.54
N THR A 79 5.44 10.33 -27.14
CA THR A 79 5.67 9.37 -28.23
C THR A 79 6.83 8.45 -27.85
N SER A 80 6.96 7.29 -28.51
CA SER A 80 8.09 6.39 -28.25
C SER A 80 9.45 7.05 -28.54
N ALA A 81 9.47 8.03 -29.45
CA ALA A 81 10.65 8.83 -29.77
C ALA A 81 11.01 9.89 -28.73
N THR A 82 10.05 10.32 -27.89
CA THR A 82 10.25 11.32 -26.83
C THR A 82 10.39 10.70 -25.43
N ALA A 83 9.91 9.47 -25.22
CA ALA A 83 10.05 8.77 -23.94
C ALA A 83 11.41 8.06 -23.75
N VAL A 84 12.06 7.60 -24.84
CA VAL A 84 13.33 6.84 -24.77
C VAL A 84 14.27 7.22 -25.92
N THR A 85 15.51 7.63 -25.61
CA THR A 85 16.52 8.04 -26.61
C THR A 85 17.40 6.93 -27.14
N GLY A 86 17.22 5.69 -26.65
CA GLY A 86 18.03 4.52 -27.00
C GLY A 86 18.74 3.91 -25.78
N ASN A 87 19.70 3.00 -26.02
CA ASN A 87 20.47 2.20 -25.05
C ASN A 87 20.48 2.74 -23.60
N ASN A 88 19.49 2.33 -22.80
CA ASN A 88 19.39 2.68 -21.39
C ASN A 88 19.51 4.20 -21.11
N THR A 89 18.84 5.03 -21.90
CA THR A 89 18.73 6.48 -21.70
C THR A 89 17.30 6.93 -22.00
N ASN A 90 16.71 7.74 -21.12
CA ASN A 90 15.47 8.47 -21.37
C ASN A 90 15.76 9.99 -21.38
N LEU A 91 14.75 10.78 -21.77
CA LEU A 91 14.84 12.24 -21.75
C LEU A 91 14.32 12.84 -20.44
N GLY A 92 14.01 11.98 -19.46
CA GLY A 92 13.48 12.39 -18.16
C GLY A 92 14.47 13.29 -17.45
N THR A 93 14.04 14.50 -17.13
CA THR A 93 14.80 15.43 -16.29
C THR A 93 14.19 15.53 -14.89
N GLY A 94 13.10 14.79 -14.62
CA GLY A 94 12.51 14.70 -13.31
C GLY A 94 13.43 14.01 -12.29
N PRO A 95 13.32 14.34 -10.99
CA PRO A 95 14.03 13.63 -9.94
C PRO A 95 13.69 12.14 -9.93
N ASN A 96 14.72 11.31 -9.86
CA ASN A 96 14.60 9.87 -9.71
C ASN A 96 15.62 9.39 -8.69
N TYR A 97 15.17 8.98 -7.51
CA TYR A 97 16.04 8.49 -6.45
C TYR A 97 15.24 7.65 -5.46
N SER A 98 15.95 6.86 -4.66
CA SER A 98 15.39 6.14 -3.53
C SER A 98 16.42 6.17 -2.41
N GLU A 99 16.19 7.00 -1.41
CA GLU A 99 17.02 7.10 -0.23
C GLU A 99 16.23 6.59 0.97
N MET A 100 16.80 5.66 1.73
CA MET A 100 16.15 5.11 2.92
C MET A 100 17.20 4.77 3.96
N GLU A 101 16.94 5.21 5.19
CA GLU A 101 17.72 4.97 6.39
C GLU A 101 16.83 4.23 7.38
N ASN A 102 17.29 3.07 7.84
CA ASN A 102 16.52 2.20 8.72
C ASN A 102 17.41 1.78 9.89
N GLU A 103 17.11 2.32 11.06
CA GLU A 103 17.77 1.99 12.30
C GLU A 103 16.85 1.11 13.16
N ALA A 104 17.36 0.00 13.67
CA ALA A 104 16.59 -0.87 14.56
C ALA A 104 17.45 -1.41 15.70
N ALA A 105 16.89 -1.44 16.90
CA ALA A 105 17.47 -2.08 18.07
C ALA A 105 16.50 -3.10 18.63
N THR A 106 16.98 -4.30 18.98
CA THR A 106 16.19 -5.34 19.63
C THR A 106 16.93 -5.87 20.85
N LEU A 107 16.21 -5.99 21.97
CA LEU A 107 16.68 -6.58 23.21
C LEU A 107 15.83 -7.81 23.52
N THR A 108 16.47 -8.96 23.70
CA THR A 108 15.83 -10.19 24.19
C THR A 108 16.42 -10.61 25.52
N LEU A 109 15.58 -10.67 26.55
CA LEU A 109 15.92 -11.19 27.87
C LEU A 109 15.17 -12.49 28.11
N ILE A 110 15.87 -13.50 28.60
CA ILE A 110 15.30 -14.80 28.95
C ILE A 110 15.74 -15.11 30.37
N TRP A 111 14.78 -15.47 31.21
CA TRP A 111 14.98 -15.92 32.58
C TRP A 111 14.40 -17.31 32.73
N GLU A 112 15.25 -18.27 33.09
CA GLU A 112 14.84 -19.61 33.48
C GLU A 112 14.58 -19.59 34.99
N LEU A 113 13.31 -19.67 35.39
CA LEU A 113 12.87 -19.87 36.76
C LEU A 113 12.59 -21.36 36.96
N ASP A 114 12.39 -21.81 38.22
CA ASP A 114 12.28 -23.23 38.55
C ASP A 114 11.24 -23.99 37.68
N GLU A 115 10.02 -23.46 37.54
CA GLU A 115 8.93 -24.11 36.80
C GLU A 115 8.48 -23.32 35.55
N VAL A 116 9.05 -22.12 35.33
CA VAL A 116 8.59 -21.16 34.32
C VAL A 116 9.77 -20.50 33.63
N THR A 117 9.72 -20.39 32.32
CA THR A 117 10.61 -19.51 31.55
C THR A 117 9.90 -18.20 31.26
N ALA A 118 10.52 -17.08 31.61
CA ALA A 118 10.06 -15.76 31.20
C ALA A 118 10.94 -15.25 30.05
N LYS A 119 10.32 -14.72 29.00
CA LYS A 119 11.01 -14.12 27.85
C LYS A 119 10.44 -12.74 27.59
N LEU A 120 11.28 -11.71 27.62
CA LEU A 120 10.96 -10.35 27.21
C LEU A 120 11.66 -10.04 25.89
N ILE A 121 10.91 -9.51 24.94
CA ILE A 121 11.40 -8.96 23.68
C ILE A 121 11.00 -7.50 23.65
N ALA A 122 11.96 -6.60 23.51
CA ALA A 122 11.70 -5.19 23.27
C ALA A 122 12.41 -4.78 21.99
N ALA A 123 11.72 -4.10 21.10
CA ALA A 123 12.27 -3.62 19.84
C ALA A 123 11.89 -2.17 19.59
N HIS A 124 12.79 -1.43 18.96
CA HIS A 124 12.54 -0.09 18.46
C HIS A 124 13.11 -0.01 17.04
N ARG A 125 12.41 0.70 16.15
CA ARG A 125 12.85 0.95 14.79
C ARG A 125 12.47 2.35 14.37
N SER A 126 13.42 3.05 13.76
CA SER A 126 13.23 4.32 13.09
C SER A 126 13.48 4.14 11.59
N LEU A 127 12.67 4.80 10.78
CA LEU A 127 12.72 4.73 9.33
C LEU A 127 12.54 6.13 8.77
N ASP A 128 13.54 6.60 8.04
CA ASP A 128 13.47 7.83 7.25
C ASP A 128 13.69 7.44 5.79
N GLY A 129 12.78 7.85 4.92
CA GLY A 129 12.92 7.57 3.50
C GLY A 129 12.37 8.68 2.64
N SER A 130 13.04 8.90 1.52
CA SER A 130 12.56 9.74 0.44
C SER A 130 12.75 9.05 -0.90
N PHE A 131 11.73 9.14 -1.73
CA PHE A 131 11.68 8.53 -3.05
C PHE A 131 11.14 9.54 -4.04
N ALA A 132 11.74 9.58 -5.22
CA ALA A 132 11.18 10.28 -6.36
C ALA A 132 11.22 9.39 -7.59
N SER A 133 10.18 9.46 -8.41
CA SER A 133 10.17 8.80 -9.71
C SER A 133 9.46 9.64 -10.76
N ASP A 134 10.20 9.90 -11.83
CA ASP A 134 9.72 10.30 -13.14
C ASP A 134 9.25 9.04 -13.88
N ARG A 135 7.94 8.83 -13.94
CA ARG A 135 7.36 7.60 -14.51
C ARG A 135 7.22 7.62 -16.01
N ASP A 136 7.50 8.74 -16.65
CA ASP A 136 7.21 8.93 -18.06
C ASP A 136 8.47 9.22 -18.88
N GLY A 137 9.56 9.59 -18.20
CA GLY A 137 10.85 9.83 -18.80
C GLY A 137 10.82 11.00 -19.77
N TYR A 138 9.90 11.94 -19.57
CA TYR A 138 9.73 13.12 -20.41
C TYR A 138 10.57 14.30 -19.87
N PRO A 139 11.19 15.10 -20.74
CA PRO A 139 11.99 16.24 -20.31
C PRO A 139 11.11 17.35 -19.70
N GLN A 140 11.22 17.54 -18.38
CA GLN A 140 10.81 18.73 -17.66
C GLN A 140 11.78 19.90 -17.90
N ALA A 141 11.21 21.09 -18.11
CA ALA A 141 11.95 22.34 -18.04
C ALA A 141 11.90 22.89 -16.60
N ASP A 142 12.56 22.20 -15.68
CA ASP A 142 12.58 22.61 -14.27
C ASP A 142 13.21 24.02 -14.10
N GLY A 143 12.53 24.89 -13.35
CA GLY A 143 12.97 26.27 -13.09
C GLY A 143 12.93 27.28 -14.25
N GLN A 144 12.35 26.97 -15.42
CA GLN A 144 12.17 27.98 -16.48
C GLN A 144 10.94 28.86 -16.26
N LEU A 145 11.17 30.15 -16.03
CA LEU A 145 10.13 31.19 -16.01
C LEU A 145 9.34 31.17 -17.32
N TRP A 146 8.03 30.93 -17.18
CA TRP A 146 6.94 31.44 -18.01
C TRP A 146 7.39 32.17 -19.28
N ILE A 147 7.19 31.55 -20.45
CA ILE A 147 7.26 32.27 -21.71
C ILE A 147 6.00 33.15 -21.80
N PRO A 148 6.13 34.48 -21.94
CA PRO A 148 4.99 35.37 -22.09
C PRO A 148 4.12 34.95 -23.28
N GLY A 149 2.91 34.43 -23.01
CA GLY A 149 1.92 34.06 -24.03
C GLY A 149 1.64 32.56 -24.22
N GLY A 150 2.31 31.66 -23.48
CA GLY A 150 2.01 30.22 -23.48
C GLY A 150 0.98 29.82 -22.41
N PRO A 151 0.03 28.90 -22.67
CA PRO A 151 -0.87 28.39 -21.63
C PRO A 151 -0.13 27.54 -20.57
N PRO A 152 -0.63 27.44 -19.32
CA PRO A 152 -0.04 26.62 -18.24
C PRO A 152 0.03 25.10 -18.55
N ALA A 153 -0.75 24.61 -19.51
CA ALA A 153 -0.81 23.19 -19.91
C ALA A 153 0.46 22.64 -20.61
N PHE A 154 1.53 23.44 -20.69
CA PHE A 154 2.72 23.16 -21.50
C PHE A 154 3.97 22.83 -20.65
N ILE A 155 3.83 22.73 -19.31
CA ILE A 155 4.97 22.70 -18.38
C ILE A 155 5.01 21.46 -17.47
N ASN A 156 3.89 20.75 -17.26
CA ASN A 156 3.86 19.62 -16.33
C ASN A 156 3.70 18.26 -17.06
N PRO A 157 4.81 17.57 -17.36
CA PRO A 157 4.74 16.17 -17.75
C PRO A 157 4.31 15.31 -16.57
N VAL A 158 3.22 14.60 -16.81
CA VAL A 158 3.00 13.20 -16.48
C VAL A 158 3.66 12.68 -15.20
N THR A 159 2.88 12.69 -14.13
CA THR A 159 2.98 11.76 -13.00
C THR A 159 4.40 11.63 -12.43
N HIS A 160 4.85 12.71 -11.83
CA HIS A 160 5.92 12.63 -10.85
C HIS A 160 5.33 12.22 -9.50
N TYR A 161 6.00 11.27 -8.88
CA TYR A 161 5.70 10.86 -7.51
C TYR A 161 6.90 11.22 -6.68
N PHE A 162 6.68 12.09 -5.71
CA PHE A 162 7.61 12.34 -4.62
C PHE A 162 6.99 11.78 -3.37
N ASP A 163 7.75 11.02 -2.61
CA ASP A 163 7.31 10.37 -1.40
C ASP A 163 8.35 10.61 -0.32
N THR A 164 7.94 11.16 0.81
CA THR A 164 8.77 11.27 2.01
C THR A 164 8.02 10.60 3.13
N PHE A 165 8.68 9.72 3.87
CA PHE A 165 8.12 9.08 5.02
C PHE A 165 9.12 9.05 6.16
N VAL A 166 8.61 9.37 7.35
CA VAL A 166 9.32 9.21 8.61
C VAL A 166 8.44 8.37 9.49
N GLN A 167 9.00 7.35 10.12
CA GLN A 167 8.25 6.42 10.95
C GLN A 167 9.11 5.94 12.10
N ASP A 168 8.58 6.08 13.31
CA ASP A 168 9.14 5.49 14.52
C ASP A 168 8.17 4.44 15.05
N GLN A 169 8.69 3.29 15.48
CA GLN A 169 7.90 2.24 16.08
C GLN A 169 8.61 1.59 17.26
N THR A 170 7.85 1.22 18.27
CA THR A 170 8.32 0.51 19.46
C THR A 170 7.41 -0.66 19.76
N SER A 171 7.98 -1.80 20.15
CA SER A 171 7.22 -2.96 20.61
C SER A 171 7.82 -3.58 21.86
N ILE A 172 6.94 -4.10 22.72
CA ILE A 172 7.29 -4.85 23.92
C ILE A 172 6.42 -6.09 23.99
N GLU A 173 7.05 -7.27 24.08
CA GLU A 173 6.37 -8.54 24.28
C GLU A 173 6.96 -9.28 25.48
N LEU A 174 6.10 -9.64 26.43
CA LEU A 174 6.45 -10.50 27.56
C LEU A 174 5.72 -11.83 27.42
N GLN A 175 6.48 -12.93 27.38
CA GLN A 175 5.97 -14.29 27.37
C GLN A 175 6.37 -15.01 28.66
N LEU A 176 5.45 -15.78 29.22
CA LEU A 176 5.69 -16.78 30.24
C LEU A 176 5.35 -18.14 29.65
N SER A 177 6.22 -19.13 29.82
CA SER A 177 5.99 -20.49 29.36
C SER A 177 6.48 -21.51 30.35
N GLY A 178 5.93 -22.72 30.29
CA GLY A 178 6.36 -23.79 31.17
C GLY A 178 5.71 -25.11 30.82
N THR A 179 6.08 -26.12 31.61
CA THR A 179 5.56 -27.48 31.50
C THR A 179 4.98 -27.88 32.85
N ALA A 180 3.80 -28.50 32.85
CA ALA A 180 3.04 -28.85 34.05
C ALA A 180 2.45 -30.27 33.95
N LEU A 181 1.95 -30.76 35.10
CA LEU A 181 1.31 -32.08 35.25
C LEU A 181 2.18 -33.23 34.74
N ASP A 182 3.38 -33.40 35.30
CA ASP A 182 4.33 -34.45 34.91
C ASP A 182 4.58 -34.48 33.39
N GLU A 183 4.88 -33.31 32.82
CA GLU A 183 5.15 -33.14 31.39
C GLU A 183 3.96 -33.39 30.45
N ARG A 184 2.73 -33.45 30.97
CA ARG A 184 1.54 -33.63 30.13
C ARG A 184 1.01 -32.35 29.52
N ILE A 185 1.36 -31.19 30.06
CA ILE A 185 0.89 -29.90 29.56
C ILE A 185 2.07 -28.98 29.32
N ASP A 186 2.18 -28.46 28.10
CA ASP A 186 3.00 -27.30 27.81
C ASP A 186 2.09 -26.09 27.63
N TRP A 187 2.52 -24.92 28.09
CA TRP A 187 1.73 -23.70 27.98
C TRP A 187 2.61 -22.49 27.72
N VAL A 188 2.00 -21.48 27.09
CA VAL A 188 2.54 -20.12 26.97
C VAL A 188 1.42 -19.11 27.19
N LEU A 189 1.75 -18.02 27.87
CA LEU A 189 0.91 -16.85 28.09
C LEU A 189 1.76 -15.64 27.73
N GLY A 190 1.23 -14.69 26.97
CA GLY A 190 1.97 -13.49 26.64
C GLY A 190 1.10 -12.26 26.49
N VAL A 191 1.75 -11.13 26.71
CA VAL A 191 1.22 -9.78 26.46
C VAL A 191 2.12 -9.09 25.45
N TYR A 192 1.51 -8.34 24.55
CA TYR A 192 2.17 -7.60 23.48
C TYR A 192 1.63 -6.18 23.46
N ASP A 193 2.53 -5.23 23.25
CA ASP A 193 2.25 -3.81 23.14
C ASP A 193 3.10 -3.22 22.00
N PHE A 194 2.50 -2.35 21.20
CA PHE A 194 3.11 -1.75 20.02
C PHE A 194 2.55 -0.35 19.80
N GLU A 195 3.45 0.58 19.53
CA GLU A 195 3.16 1.96 19.17
C GLU A 195 3.95 2.30 17.90
N GLU A 196 3.32 3.00 16.97
CA GLU A 196 3.90 3.47 15.72
C GLU A 196 3.35 4.83 15.38
N ASP A 197 4.22 5.80 15.16
CA ASP A 197 3.86 7.13 14.70
C ASP A 197 4.75 7.56 13.54
N GLY A 198 4.24 8.49 12.75
CA GLY A 198 4.99 8.98 11.62
C GLY A 198 4.19 9.82 10.66
N GLU A 199 4.84 10.13 9.55
CA GLU A 199 4.26 10.87 8.44
C GLU A 199 4.61 10.20 7.12
N ASN A 200 3.70 10.35 6.17
CA ASN A 200 3.93 10.01 4.79
C ASN A 200 3.40 11.16 3.94
N ILE A 201 4.28 12.00 3.42
CA ILE A 201 3.95 13.15 2.57
C ILE A 201 4.32 12.80 1.14
N ASN A 202 3.33 12.81 0.25
CA ASN A 202 3.49 12.31 -1.10
C ASN A 202 2.84 13.25 -2.12
N PRO A 203 3.48 14.36 -2.50
CA PRO A 203 3.01 15.21 -3.59
C PRO A 203 2.91 14.43 -4.90
N VAL A 204 1.81 14.62 -5.60
CA VAL A 204 1.52 13.97 -6.88
C VAL A 204 1.17 15.00 -7.93
N ASP A 205 1.95 15.00 -9.00
CA ASP A 205 1.73 15.87 -10.15
C ASP A 205 0.94 15.16 -11.24
N PHE A 206 -0.28 15.62 -11.50
CA PHE A 206 -1.06 15.19 -12.65
C PHE A 206 -1.20 16.34 -13.67
N THR A 207 -1.36 16.00 -14.95
CA THR A 207 -1.67 16.99 -16.00
C THR A 207 -2.81 17.96 -15.62
N PRO A 208 -3.93 17.52 -15.00
CA PRO A 208 -4.99 18.44 -14.56
C PRO A 208 -4.68 19.26 -13.30
N ALA A 209 -3.88 18.75 -12.36
CA ALA A 209 -3.66 19.34 -11.05
C ALA A 209 -2.42 18.74 -10.37
N SER A 210 -1.71 19.56 -9.58
CA SER A 210 -0.73 19.10 -8.60
C SER A 210 -1.38 19.06 -7.22
N ILE A 211 -1.19 17.98 -6.49
CA ILE A 211 -1.85 17.69 -5.22
C ILE A 211 -0.80 17.24 -4.22
N GLN A 212 -0.64 17.98 -3.12
CA GLN A 212 0.01 17.43 -1.95
C GLN A 212 -0.91 16.32 -1.41
N SER A 213 -0.39 15.09 -1.31
CA SER A 213 -1.10 13.96 -0.73
C SER A 213 -0.38 13.45 0.52
N GLY A 214 -1.00 12.50 1.22
CA GLY A 214 -0.42 11.90 2.41
C GLY A 214 -0.97 12.48 3.70
N GLY A 215 -0.19 12.43 4.78
CA GLY A 215 -0.58 12.85 6.11
C GLY A 215 0.25 12.23 7.22
N TYR A 216 -0.31 12.29 8.43
CA TYR A 216 0.31 11.84 9.68
C TYR A 216 -0.47 10.65 10.23
N PHE A 217 0.21 9.67 10.83
CA PHE A 217 -0.41 8.50 11.43
C PHE A 217 0.11 8.25 12.85
N ASP A 218 -0.77 7.73 13.69
CA ASP A 218 -0.48 7.29 15.06
C ASP A 218 -1.29 6.01 15.32
N TYR A 219 -0.60 4.89 15.46
CA TYR A 219 -1.16 3.55 15.53
C TYR A 219 -0.69 2.84 16.81
N SER A 220 -1.60 2.09 17.43
CA SER A 220 -1.28 1.23 18.57
C SER A 220 -1.92 -0.15 18.45
N SER A 221 -1.23 -1.17 18.97
CA SER A 221 -1.70 -2.56 19.01
C SER A 221 -1.36 -3.22 20.35
N GLU A 222 -2.40 -3.56 21.10
CA GLU A 222 -2.31 -4.24 22.38
C GLU A 222 -2.86 -5.67 22.24
N ALA A 223 -2.16 -6.68 22.74
CA ALA A 223 -2.68 -8.05 22.71
C ALA A 223 -2.37 -8.88 23.95
N LEU A 224 -3.30 -9.77 24.29
CA LEU A 224 -3.14 -10.85 25.27
C LEU A 224 -3.35 -12.18 24.56
N PHE A 225 -2.41 -13.10 24.70
CA PHE A 225 -2.50 -14.42 24.07
C PHE A 225 -2.11 -15.54 25.03
N ALA A 226 -2.73 -16.70 24.84
CA ALA A 226 -2.39 -17.91 25.54
C ALA A 226 -2.52 -19.12 24.62
N GLN A 227 -1.64 -20.11 24.81
CA GLN A 227 -1.71 -21.38 24.11
C GLN A 227 -1.33 -22.51 25.06
N VAL A 228 -2.07 -23.60 24.98
CA VAL A 228 -1.88 -24.80 25.80
C VAL A 228 -1.85 -26.02 24.90
N THR A 229 -0.83 -26.86 25.06
CA THR A 229 -0.69 -28.16 24.42
C THR A 229 -0.80 -29.25 25.48
N ALA A 230 -1.84 -30.08 25.37
CA ALA A 230 -2.07 -31.21 26.25
C ALA A 230 -1.70 -32.54 25.55
N ARG A 231 -0.79 -33.30 26.13
CA ARG A 231 -0.46 -34.68 25.76
C ARG A 231 -1.50 -35.64 26.36
N VAL A 232 -2.55 -35.91 25.61
CA VAL A 232 -3.68 -36.76 26.04
C VAL A 232 -3.25 -38.22 26.18
N SER A 233 -2.37 -38.69 25.29
CA SER A 233 -1.70 -39.99 25.34
C SER A 233 -0.25 -39.88 24.86
N GLU A 234 0.49 -40.99 24.82
CA GLU A 234 1.85 -41.02 24.24
C GLU A 234 1.86 -40.67 22.75
N SER A 235 0.75 -40.89 22.04
CA SER A 235 0.64 -40.67 20.60
C SER A 235 -0.30 -39.53 20.22
N PHE A 236 -1.06 -38.94 21.14
CA PHE A 236 -2.07 -37.93 20.81
C PHE A 236 -1.91 -36.66 21.65
N SER A 237 -1.85 -35.53 20.96
CA SER A 237 -1.81 -34.21 21.57
C SER A 237 -2.86 -33.26 20.97
N ILE A 238 -3.36 -32.38 21.82
CA ILE A 238 -4.29 -31.31 21.45
C ILE A 238 -3.64 -30.00 21.85
N THR A 239 -3.58 -29.05 20.91
CA THR A 239 -3.19 -27.67 21.17
C THR A 239 -4.41 -26.78 20.99
N ALA A 240 -4.63 -25.86 21.93
CA ALA A 240 -5.62 -24.82 21.81
C ALA A 240 -4.98 -23.48 22.16
N GLY A 241 -5.29 -22.45 21.39
CA GLY A 241 -4.78 -21.10 21.58
C GLY A 241 -5.85 -20.04 21.36
N LEU A 242 -5.65 -18.90 21.97
CA LEU A 242 -6.50 -17.72 21.84
C LEU A 242 -5.64 -16.47 21.91
N ARG A 243 -5.90 -15.50 21.03
CA ARG A 243 -5.32 -14.16 21.11
C ARG A 243 -6.44 -13.13 21.02
N TYR A 244 -6.48 -12.21 21.98
CA TYR A 244 -7.30 -11.01 21.93
C TYR A 244 -6.37 -9.84 21.54
N THR A 245 -6.72 -9.13 20.48
CA THR A 245 -5.97 -7.97 19.98
C THR A 245 -6.90 -6.77 19.95
N LYS A 246 -6.41 -5.61 20.37
CA LYS A 246 -7.05 -4.31 20.26
C LYS A 246 -6.14 -3.39 19.45
N GLU A 247 -6.71 -2.73 18.47
CA GLU A 247 -6.04 -1.81 17.56
C GLU A 247 -6.68 -0.43 17.71
N ASP A 248 -5.86 0.61 17.83
CA ASP A 248 -6.27 1.99 17.61
C ASP A 248 -5.46 2.55 16.45
N ARG A 249 -6.13 3.19 15.50
CA ARG A 249 -5.49 3.77 14.32
C ARG A 249 -6.03 5.14 14.06
N ASP A 250 -5.18 6.14 14.20
CA ASP A 250 -5.49 7.53 13.91
C ASP A 250 -4.72 7.98 12.67
N TYR A 251 -5.40 8.73 11.81
CA TYR A 251 -4.79 9.31 10.62
C TYR A 251 -5.28 10.74 10.39
N THR A 252 -4.33 11.65 10.18
CA THR A 252 -4.60 13.05 9.85
C THR A 252 -4.14 13.32 8.42
N PRO A 253 -5.05 13.42 7.42
CA PRO A 253 -4.67 13.65 6.04
C PRO A 253 -4.16 15.09 5.86
N ASP A 254 -3.08 15.27 5.11
CA ASP A 254 -2.58 16.58 4.69
C ASP A 254 -2.69 16.74 3.19
N GLN A 255 -3.93 16.71 2.67
CA GLN A 255 -4.18 16.75 1.23
C GLN A 255 -4.78 18.07 0.77
N PHE A 256 -4.11 18.76 -0.15
CA PHE A 256 -4.60 20.02 -0.73
C PHE A 256 -4.09 20.22 -2.16
N VAL A 257 -4.80 21.06 -2.89
CA VAL A 257 -4.46 21.39 -4.27
C VAL A 257 -3.33 22.41 -4.29
N GLU A 258 -2.18 22.04 -4.85
CA GLU A 258 -1.02 22.92 -5.00
C GLU A 258 -1.11 23.73 -6.30
N GLU A 259 -1.50 23.08 -7.40
CA GLU A 259 -1.63 23.71 -8.70
C GLU A 259 -2.84 23.21 -9.49
N MET A 260 -3.41 24.06 -10.34
CA MET A 260 -4.57 23.76 -11.19
C MET A 260 -4.37 24.26 -12.62
N PRO A 261 -3.37 23.76 -13.38
CA PRO A 261 -3.00 24.30 -14.69
C PRO A 261 -4.14 24.27 -15.71
N LEU A 262 -5.09 23.32 -15.60
CA LEU A 262 -6.23 23.24 -16.50
C LEU A 262 -7.43 24.11 -16.08
N ALA A 263 -7.45 24.69 -14.87
CA ALA A 263 -8.58 25.52 -14.42
C ALA A 263 -8.83 26.72 -15.34
N PHE A 264 -7.79 27.24 -16.00
CA PHE A 264 -7.91 28.31 -17.00
C PHE A 264 -8.89 27.97 -18.13
N PHE A 265 -8.91 26.72 -18.60
CA PHE A 265 -9.78 26.27 -19.69
C PHE A 265 -11.24 26.09 -19.25
N PHE A 266 -11.48 26.03 -17.95
CA PHE A 266 -12.80 25.80 -17.34
C PHE A 266 -13.31 27.05 -16.60
N GLY A 267 -12.86 28.25 -16.99
CA GLY A 267 -13.35 29.50 -16.42
C GLY A 267 -12.85 29.77 -15.00
N GLY A 268 -11.71 29.18 -14.62
CA GLY A 268 -11.04 29.40 -13.34
C GLY A 268 -11.32 28.36 -12.26
N ALA A 269 -12.06 27.29 -12.57
CA ALA A 269 -12.35 26.20 -11.63
C ALA A 269 -12.22 24.85 -12.33
N LEU A 270 -11.79 23.81 -11.60
CA LEU A 270 -11.80 22.45 -12.16
C LEU A 270 -13.22 21.84 -12.12
N PRO A 271 -13.53 20.83 -12.94
CA PRO A 271 -14.88 20.28 -13.08
C PRO A 271 -15.30 19.36 -11.91
N TYR A 272 -14.83 19.66 -10.70
CA TYR A 272 -15.14 18.96 -9.46
C TYR A 272 -15.29 19.96 -8.31
N ASN A 273 -16.06 19.57 -7.30
CA ASN A 273 -16.28 20.38 -6.11
C ASN A 273 -15.16 20.15 -5.10
N CYS A 274 -14.83 21.19 -4.34
CA CYS A 274 -14.08 21.09 -3.10
C CYS A 274 -15.03 21.30 -1.92
N TYR A 275 -14.51 21.11 -0.71
CA TYR A 275 -15.28 21.27 0.52
C TYR A 275 -14.57 22.22 1.46
N ASP A 276 -15.32 23.17 2.02
CA ASP A 276 -14.80 24.07 3.04
C ASP A 276 -14.59 23.34 4.37
N ALA A 277 -14.02 24.04 5.37
CA ALA A 277 -13.72 23.46 6.68
C ALA A 277 -14.95 22.94 7.46
N VAL A 278 -16.18 23.31 7.05
CA VAL A 278 -17.43 22.83 7.65
C VAL A 278 -18.17 21.83 6.75
N GLY A 279 -17.55 21.38 5.66
CA GLY A 279 -18.07 20.38 4.72
C GLY A 279 -19.05 20.92 3.68
N SER A 280 -19.15 22.24 3.51
CA SER A 280 -19.99 22.84 2.46
C SER A 280 -19.28 22.83 1.12
N ILE A 281 -20.04 22.67 0.05
CA ILE A 281 -19.51 22.68 -1.32
C ILE A 281 -18.95 24.06 -1.67
N GLU A 282 -17.70 24.08 -2.14
CA GLU A 282 -17.04 25.25 -2.70
C GLU A 282 -16.38 24.94 -4.06
N ALA A 283 -16.11 25.98 -4.84
CA ALA A 283 -15.29 25.85 -6.04
C ALA A 283 -13.84 25.60 -5.62
N CYS A 284 -13.19 24.60 -6.20
CA CYS A 284 -11.79 24.35 -5.92
C CYS A 284 -10.90 25.53 -6.31
N SER A 285 -9.95 25.83 -5.43
CA SER A 285 -8.91 26.83 -5.63
C SER A 285 -7.57 26.29 -5.13
N ILE A 286 -6.47 26.96 -5.48
CA ILE A 286 -5.16 26.63 -4.90
C ILE A 286 -5.24 26.77 -3.37
N GLY A 287 -4.80 25.74 -2.66
CA GLY A 287 -4.91 25.60 -1.21
C GLY A 287 -6.23 25.01 -0.72
N SER A 288 -7.22 24.78 -1.58
CA SER A 288 -8.44 24.04 -1.20
C SER A 288 -8.06 22.61 -0.79
N ARG A 289 -8.70 22.13 0.27
CA ARG A 289 -8.47 20.80 0.84
C ARG A 289 -9.18 19.74 -0.01
N VAL A 290 -8.46 18.65 -0.31
CA VAL A 290 -9.03 17.50 -1.02
C VAL A 290 -9.85 16.64 -0.06
N VAL A 291 -9.37 16.52 1.16
CA VAL A 291 -10.12 16.00 2.32
C VAL A 291 -9.84 16.92 3.53
N PRO A 292 -10.76 17.04 4.49
CA PRO A 292 -10.56 17.90 5.66
C PRO A 292 -9.28 17.54 6.43
N PHE A 293 -8.52 18.55 6.84
CA PHE A 293 -7.37 18.39 7.73
C PHE A 293 -7.86 18.14 9.17
N ALA A 294 -8.30 16.91 9.42
CA ALA A 294 -8.87 16.47 10.68
C ALA A 294 -8.51 15.00 10.92
N THR A 295 -8.09 14.68 12.14
CA THR A 295 -7.79 13.32 12.55
C THR A 295 -9.05 12.45 12.48
N VAL A 296 -8.94 11.31 11.82
CA VAL A 296 -9.96 10.28 11.78
C VAL A 296 -9.44 9.07 12.53
N ASN A 297 -10.23 8.63 13.50
CA ASN A 297 -9.86 7.56 14.41
C ASN A 297 -10.59 6.28 14.02
N ASN A 298 -9.92 5.14 14.12
CA ASN A 298 -10.47 3.82 13.80
C ASN A 298 -10.03 2.77 14.84
N GLN A 299 -10.97 2.40 15.71
CA GLN A 299 -10.75 1.44 16.79
C GLN A 299 -11.37 0.09 16.47
N MET A 300 -10.60 -0.97 16.65
CA MET A 300 -11.01 -2.35 16.35
C MET A 300 -10.53 -3.30 17.45
N SER A 301 -11.25 -4.39 17.69
CA SER A 301 -10.79 -5.44 18.58
C SER A 301 -11.27 -6.80 18.11
N GLU A 302 -10.38 -7.79 18.13
CA GLU A 302 -10.66 -9.12 17.60
C GLU A 302 -10.12 -10.23 18.48
N THR A 303 -10.81 -11.38 18.44
CA THR A 303 -10.41 -12.60 19.15
C THR A 303 -10.16 -13.70 18.14
N THR A 304 -8.92 -14.16 18.03
CA THR A 304 -8.50 -15.18 17.06
C THR A 304 -8.18 -16.51 17.76
N PRO A 305 -9.07 -17.52 17.69
CA PRO A 305 -8.79 -18.84 18.22
C PRO A 305 -7.92 -19.69 17.28
N MET A 306 -7.26 -20.70 17.85
CA MET A 306 -6.58 -21.76 17.13
C MET A 306 -6.75 -23.10 17.86
N VAL A 307 -6.93 -24.18 17.10
CA VAL A 307 -6.93 -25.55 17.60
C VAL A 307 -6.11 -26.43 16.66
N ASN A 308 -5.22 -27.27 17.22
CA ASN A 308 -4.48 -28.28 16.49
C ASN A 308 -4.63 -29.64 17.17
N LEU A 309 -4.85 -30.67 16.37
CA LEU A 309 -4.88 -32.07 16.77
C LEU A 309 -3.70 -32.76 16.09
N ALA A 310 -2.84 -33.41 16.86
CA ALA A 310 -1.69 -34.13 16.32
C ALA A 310 -1.64 -35.56 16.85
N TYR A 311 -1.52 -36.53 15.95
CA TYR A 311 -1.47 -37.96 16.24
C TYR A 311 -0.23 -38.61 15.62
N GLN A 312 0.61 -39.21 16.47
CA GLN A 312 1.75 -40.02 16.09
C GLN A 312 1.29 -41.42 15.69
N LEU A 313 1.43 -41.76 14.41
CA LEU A 313 1.19 -43.11 13.91
C LEU A 313 2.31 -44.07 14.36
N ASN A 314 3.54 -43.55 14.43
CA ASN A 314 4.74 -44.21 14.93
C ASN A 314 5.79 -43.13 15.28
N ASN A 315 7.03 -43.53 15.58
CA ASN A 315 8.09 -42.60 15.99
C ASN A 315 8.52 -41.65 14.85
N GLU A 316 8.23 -42.01 13.60
CA GLU A 316 8.70 -41.30 12.41
C GLU A 316 7.59 -40.57 11.65
N THR A 317 6.32 -40.82 11.98
CA THR A 317 5.16 -40.36 11.19
C THR A 317 4.07 -39.75 12.07
N MET A 318 3.73 -38.51 11.78
CA MET A 318 2.67 -37.74 12.40
C MET A 318 1.59 -37.41 11.36
N ILE A 319 0.32 -37.50 11.76
CA ILE A 319 -0.78 -36.82 11.08
C ILE A 319 -1.33 -35.70 11.97
N TYR A 320 -1.84 -34.63 11.37
CA TYR A 320 -2.42 -33.52 12.11
C TYR A 320 -3.60 -32.89 11.38
N ALA A 321 -4.39 -32.15 12.14
CA ALA A 321 -5.41 -31.24 11.64
C ALA A 321 -5.38 -29.94 12.45
N THR A 322 -5.58 -28.80 11.80
CA THR A 322 -5.54 -27.47 12.39
C THR A 322 -6.75 -26.66 11.95
N TYR A 323 -7.28 -25.86 12.87
CA TYR A 323 -8.20 -24.76 12.63
C TYR A 323 -7.63 -23.49 13.23
N SER A 324 -7.66 -22.38 12.50
CA SER A 324 -7.23 -21.08 13.02
C SER A 324 -7.99 -19.94 12.37
N GLU A 325 -8.21 -18.87 13.14
CA GLU A 325 -8.74 -17.61 12.63
C GLU A 325 -7.67 -16.52 12.67
N GLY A 326 -7.80 -15.54 11.80
CA GLY A 326 -6.95 -14.36 11.73
C GLY A 326 -7.72 -13.17 11.17
N PHE A 327 -7.12 -11.98 11.25
CA PHE A 327 -7.67 -10.79 10.63
C PHE A 327 -6.55 -9.86 10.18
N LYS A 328 -6.87 -9.02 9.22
CA LYS A 328 -6.07 -7.86 8.82
C LYS A 328 -6.86 -6.63 9.21
N VAL A 329 -6.23 -5.79 10.02
CA VAL A 329 -6.80 -4.54 10.52
C VAL A 329 -7.24 -3.61 9.38
N GLY A 330 -8.31 -2.86 9.61
CA GLY A 330 -8.81 -1.83 8.70
C GLY A 330 -7.88 -0.60 8.64
N GLY A 331 -8.26 0.41 7.84
CA GLY A 331 -7.41 1.57 7.64
C GLY A 331 -8.04 2.69 6.82
N PHE A 332 -7.17 3.51 6.24
CA PHE A 332 -7.51 4.78 5.59
C PHE A 332 -7.02 4.82 4.15
N ASN A 333 -7.76 5.52 3.29
CA ASN A 333 -7.31 5.80 1.93
C ASN A 333 -6.45 7.08 1.90
N GLN A 334 -5.17 6.94 1.55
CA GLN A 334 -4.18 8.02 1.64
C GLN A 334 -3.99 8.84 0.35
N ARG A 335 -4.59 8.42 -0.76
CA ARG A 335 -4.57 9.15 -2.05
C ARG A 335 -5.99 9.32 -2.52
N ILE A 336 -6.58 10.48 -2.22
CA ILE A 336 -7.99 10.77 -2.53
C ILE A 336 -8.05 11.77 -3.66
N PHE A 337 -8.77 11.44 -4.73
CA PHE A 337 -9.20 12.41 -5.72
C PHE A 337 -10.34 11.84 -6.58
N PRO A 338 -11.38 12.61 -6.94
CA PRO A 338 -11.64 14.03 -6.64
C PRO A 338 -11.83 14.31 -5.15
N PRO A 339 -11.90 15.59 -4.72
CA PRO A 339 -12.12 15.94 -3.33
C PRO A 339 -13.37 15.28 -2.73
N GLU A 340 -13.30 14.97 -1.44
CA GLU A 340 -14.35 14.31 -0.66
C GLU A 340 -14.60 15.08 0.65
N PRO A 341 -15.83 15.10 1.18
CA PRO A 341 -16.16 15.84 2.40
C PRO A 341 -15.58 15.19 3.67
N SER A 342 -15.05 13.98 3.57
CA SER A 342 -14.46 13.22 4.68
C SER A 342 -13.47 12.19 4.15
N LEU A 343 -12.47 11.81 4.95
CA LEU A 343 -11.52 10.76 4.62
C LEU A 343 -12.21 9.38 4.52
N PRO A 344 -12.13 8.68 3.38
CA PRO A 344 -12.67 7.33 3.24
C PRO A 344 -11.86 6.29 4.04
N THR A 345 -12.56 5.43 4.77
CA THR A 345 -11.99 4.33 5.56
C THR A 345 -12.42 2.97 5.02
N PHE A 346 -11.71 1.91 5.43
CA PHE A 346 -12.09 0.52 5.19
C PHE A 346 -11.94 -0.32 6.48
N ASN A 347 -12.79 -1.33 6.60
CA ASN A 347 -12.93 -2.22 7.75
C ASN A 347 -11.89 -3.35 7.75
N PRO A 348 -11.79 -4.13 8.85
CA PRO A 348 -11.02 -5.36 8.86
C PRO A 348 -11.41 -6.38 7.80
N GLU A 349 -10.42 -7.16 7.38
CA GLU A 349 -10.57 -8.40 6.60
C GLU A 349 -10.33 -9.59 7.52
N TYR A 350 -11.07 -10.68 7.32
CA TYR A 350 -11.02 -11.86 8.19
C TYR A 350 -10.65 -13.11 7.42
N VAL A 351 -9.91 -14.01 8.06
CA VAL A 351 -9.51 -15.30 7.49
C VAL A 351 -9.80 -16.46 8.45
N LYS A 352 -10.32 -17.56 7.90
CA LYS A 352 -10.47 -18.85 8.60
C LYS A 352 -9.74 -19.92 7.82
N SER A 353 -8.83 -20.64 8.47
CA SER A 353 -8.01 -21.66 7.83
C SER A 353 -8.23 -23.02 8.47
N TYR A 354 -8.40 -24.03 7.62
CA TYR A 354 -8.44 -25.44 7.95
C TYR A 354 -7.32 -26.14 7.21
N GLU A 355 -6.52 -26.91 7.93
CA GLU A 355 -5.41 -27.67 7.35
C GLU A 355 -5.41 -29.09 7.90
N ALA A 356 -5.12 -30.09 7.08
CA ALA A 356 -4.81 -31.44 7.53
C ALA A 356 -3.60 -31.97 6.78
N GLY A 357 -2.69 -32.66 7.48
CA GLY A 357 -1.44 -33.07 6.84
C GLY A 357 -0.77 -34.26 7.51
N ILE A 358 0.28 -34.72 6.85
CA ILE A 358 1.17 -35.79 7.28
C ILE A 358 2.61 -35.31 7.20
N LYS A 359 3.40 -35.64 8.21
CA LYS A 359 4.84 -35.40 8.27
C LYS A 359 5.52 -36.72 8.58
N THR A 360 6.44 -37.16 7.72
CA THR A 360 7.14 -38.44 7.89
C THR A 360 8.64 -38.31 7.61
N GLN A 361 9.43 -39.06 8.37
CA GLN A 361 10.86 -39.28 8.15
C GLN A 361 11.07 -40.75 7.75
N MET A 362 11.77 -40.98 6.66
CA MET A 362 12.00 -42.29 6.06
C MET A 362 13.49 -42.49 5.80
N LEU A 363 13.89 -43.72 5.47
CA LEU A 363 15.26 -44.07 5.11
C LEU A 363 16.29 -43.63 6.17
N GLU A 364 16.05 -43.98 7.44
CA GLU A 364 16.96 -43.62 8.55
C GLU A 364 17.19 -42.09 8.69
N ASN A 365 16.15 -41.30 8.39
CA ASN A 365 16.12 -39.83 8.36
C ASN A 365 16.76 -39.17 7.13
N ASP A 366 17.16 -39.94 6.11
CA ASP A 366 17.68 -39.37 4.85
C ASP A 366 16.58 -38.77 3.96
N LEU A 367 15.32 -39.17 4.16
CA LEU A 367 14.18 -38.64 3.41
C LEU A 367 13.11 -38.09 4.35
N ARG A 368 12.77 -36.81 4.20
CA ARG A 368 11.62 -36.18 4.87
C ARG A 368 10.53 -35.87 3.86
N VAL A 369 9.33 -36.38 4.10
CA VAL A 369 8.14 -36.09 3.29
C VAL A 369 7.11 -35.39 4.16
N ASN A 370 6.67 -34.20 3.75
CA ASN A 370 5.55 -33.51 4.36
C ASN A 370 4.52 -33.26 3.24
N ALA A 371 3.26 -33.55 3.51
CA ALA A 371 2.15 -33.30 2.60
C ALA A 371 0.95 -32.78 3.39
N SER A 372 0.17 -31.89 2.79
CA SER A 372 -0.98 -31.24 3.42
C SER A 372 -2.16 -31.17 2.46
N ILE A 373 -3.32 -30.85 3.00
CA ILE A 373 -4.45 -30.28 2.28
C ILE A 373 -4.92 -29.09 3.10
N TYR A 374 -5.33 -28.02 2.45
CA TYR A 374 -5.74 -26.80 3.13
C TYR A 374 -6.94 -26.17 2.44
N LEU A 375 -7.76 -25.50 3.25
CA LEU A 375 -8.91 -24.69 2.86
C LEU A 375 -8.88 -23.42 3.69
N THR A 376 -8.85 -22.26 3.03
CA THR A 376 -8.80 -20.96 3.69
C THR A 376 -9.87 -20.05 3.12
N ASP A 377 -10.79 -19.62 3.97
CA ASP A 377 -11.90 -18.74 3.62
C ASP A 377 -11.62 -17.32 4.11
N TYR A 378 -11.70 -16.37 3.18
CA TYR A 378 -11.56 -14.95 3.43
C TYR A 378 -12.91 -14.24 3.30
N SER A 379 -13.16 -13.29 4.20
CA SER A 379 -14.34 -12.44 4.16
C SER A 379 -13.97 -10.97 4.36
N ALA A 380 -14.77 -10.08 3.76
CA ALA A 380 -14.53 -8.64 3.77
C ALA A 380 -13.13 -8.25 3.25
N LEU A 381 -12.68 -8.90 2.16
CA LEU A 381 -11.35 -8.68 1.57
C LEU A 381 -11.08 -7.21 1.29
N GLN A 382 -9.92 -6.70 1.68
CA GLN A 382 -9.46 -5.35 1.36
C GLN A 382 -8.89 -5.33 -0.08
N TRP A 383 -9.70 -4.85 -1.03
CA TRP A 383 -9.32 -4.73 -2.43
C TRP A 383 -8.97 -3.32 -2.82
N LEU A 384 -7.88 -3.18 -3.56
CA LEU A 384 -7.53 -1.95 -4.26
C LEU A 384 -8.30 -1.91 -5.59
N ILE A 385 -9.28 -1.00 -5.69
CA ILE A 385 -10.14 -0.86 -6.86
C ILE A 385 -9.91 0.47 -7.58
N ALA A 386 -9.96 0.44 -8.90
CA ALA A 386 -9.98 1.64 -9.74
C ALA A 386 -11.42 1.83 -10.26
N GLU A 387 -12.12 2.84 -9.77
CA GLU A 387 -13.46 3.18 -10.26
C GLU A 387 -13.43 4.40 -11.20
N PRO A 388 -14.28 4.48 -12.23
CA PRO A 388 -14.24 5.58 -13.21
C PRO A 388 -14.49 6.99 -12.66
N SER A 389 -15.03 7.10 -11.45
CA SER A 389 -15.33 8.38 -10.79
C SER A 389 -14.16 8.96 -9.99
N ARG A 390 -13.07 8.20 -9.80
CA ARG A 390 -11.88 8.61 -9.03
C ARG A 390 -10.62 8.65 -9.89
N VAL A 391 -9.71 9.57 -9.59
CA VAL A 391 -8.37 9.63 -10.19
C VAL A 391 -7.42 8.93 -9.23
N GLY A 392 -7.21 7.63 -9.47
CA GLY A 392 -6.37 6.77 -8.64
C GLY A 392 -7.16 5.64 -7.99
N PRO A 393 -6.48 4.55 -7.64
CA PRO A 393 -7.13 3.44 -6.98
C PRO A 393 -7.35 3.74 -5.49
N TYR A 394 -8.38 3.12 -4.91
CA TYR A 394 -8.65 3.19 -3.48
C TYR A 394 -9.00 1.81 -2.92
N THR A 395 -8.74 1.62 -1.64
CA THR A 395 -8.98 0.38 -0.91
C THR A 395 -10.38 0.39 -0.30
N THR A 396 -11.11 -0.71 -0.48
CA THR A 396 -12.41 -0.95 0.14
C THR A 396 -12.59 -2.43 0.46
N ASN A 397 -13.51 -2.77 1.37
CA ASN A 397 -13.86 -4.17 1.61
C ASN A 397 -14.82 -4.66 0.53
N ALA A 398 -14.39 -5.64 -0.25
CA ALA A 398 -15.18 -6.20 -1.33
C ALA A 398 -14.96 -7.71 -1.49
N GLY A 399 -16.06 -8.45 -1.47
CA GLY A 399 -16.09 -9.86 -1.82
C GLY A 399 -15.59 -10.81 -0.73
N GLU A 400 -15.62 -12.08 -1.12
CA GLU A 400 -15.17 -13.25 -0.35
C GLU A 400 -14.30 -14.09 -1.28
N ALA A 401 -13.32 -14.80 -0.73
CA ALA A 401 -12.50 -15.72 -1.50
C ALA A 401 -12.21 -16.98 -0.71
N THR A 402 -12.10 -18.09 -1.44
CA THR A 402 -11.69 -19.38 -0.88
C THR A 402 -10.43 -19.83 -1.60
N ILE A 403 -9.42 -20.21 -0.83
CA ILE A 403 -8.16 -20.81 -1.31
C ILE A 403 -8.13 -22.25 -0.83
N GLU A 404 -8.02 -23.21 -1.76
CA GLU A 404 -7.91 -24.63 -1.47
C GLU A 404 -6.74 -25.27 -2.24
N GLY A 405 -6.09 -26.27 -1.65
CA GLY A 405 -4.95 -26.93 -2.27
C GLY A 405 -4.39 -28.11 -1.46
N PHE A 406 -3.24 -28.63 -1.92
CA PHE A 406 -2.50 -29.73 -1.29
C PHE A 406 -0.98 -29.49 -1.32
#